data_AF-A0A926QBT3-F1
#
_entry.id   AF-A0A926QBT3-F1
#
_cell.length_a   1.000
_cell.length_b   1.000
_cell.length_c   1.000
_cell.angle_alpha   90.00
_cell.angle_beta   90.00
_cell.angle_gamma   90.00
#
_symmetry.space_group_name_H-M   'P 1'
#
loop_
_entity.id
_entity.type
_entity.pdbx_description
1 polymer ?
#
loop_
_entity_poly.entity_id
_entity_poly.type
_entity_poly.pdbx_seq_one_letter_code
_entity_poly.pdbx_strand_id
1 'polypeptide(L)'
;MVLAISFLEAPLKFQADGITIPLGLGIGRLVFAALNTAEGILLLAYTVLAFWPAAYRAVGVRVWVWLALAAVFVFKVSVVRPPLNARTDQVIAGAAPGESPWHYIYIGADIVTVLLLLLLTALSGKALMQRVTRAA
;
A
#
# COMPACT_ATOMS: atom_id res chain seq x y z
N MET A 1 -3.88 7.08 2.81
CA MET A 1 -2.53 7.27 2.22
C MET A 1 -2.47 6.73 0.80
N VAL A 2 -2.75 5.45 0.56
CA VAL A 2 -2.72 4.82 -0.78
C VAL A 2 -3.53 5.59 -1.83
N LEU A 3 -4.79 5.95 -1.54
CA LEU A 3 -5.62 6.73 -2.47
C LEU A 3 -4.99 8.07 -2.87
N ALA A 4 -4.47 8.82 -1.90
CA ALA A 4 -3.88 10.13 -2.15
C ALA A 4 -2.54 10.05 -2.89
N ILE A 5 -1.71 9.06 -2.57
CA ILE A 5 -0.35 8.96 -3.14
C ILE A 5 -0.37 8.15 -4.44
N SER A 6 -0.87 6.91 -4.41
CA SER A 6 -0.83 6.02 -5.57
C SER A 6 -1.75 6.45 -6.71
N PHE A 7 -2.94 6.97 -6.40
CA PHE A 7 -3.96 7.27 -7.42
C PHE A 7 -4.05 8.75 -7.78
N LEU A 8 -3.73 9.65 -6.85
CA LEU A 8 -3.86 11.10 -7.06
C LEU A 8 -2.51 11.75 -7.34
N GLU A 9 -1.51 11.61 -6.45
CA GLU A 9 -0.18 12.21 -6.63
C GLU A 9 0.54 11.67 -7.87
N ALA A 10 0.55 10.34 -8.05
CA ALA A 10 1.31 9.70 -9.12
C ALA A 10 0.97 10.22 -10.54
N PRO A 11 -0.31 10.41 -10.94
CA PRO A 11 -0.63 11.03 -12.22
C PRO A 11 -0.52 12.56 -12.20
N LEU A 12 -0.92 13.24 -11.11
CA LEU A 12 -0.96 14.71 -11.08
C LEU A 12 0.43 15.34 -11.15
N LYS A 13 1.47 14.71 -10.59
CA LYS A 13 2.83 15.27 -10.59
C LYS A 13 3.40 15.49 -11.99
N PHE A 14 2.92 14.74 -12.99
CA PHE A 14 3.34 14.89 -14.39
C PHE A 14 2.56 15.98 -15.15
N GLN A 15 1.59 16.62 -14.51
CA GLN A 15 0.80 17.72 -15.08
C GLN A 15 1.32 19.10 -14.67
N ALA A 16 2.33 19.15 -13.79
CA ALA A 16 2.90 20.41 -13.32
C ALA A 16 3.80 21.07 -14.39
N ASP A 17 3.73 22.40 -14.50
CA ASP A 17 4.56 23.16 -15.43
C ASP A 17 6.05 22.95 -15.15
N GLY A 18 6.83 22.72 -16.21
CA GLY A 18 8.28 22.49 -16.12
C GLY A 18 8.69 21.08 -15.65
N ILE A 19 7.74 20.16 -15.43
CA ILE A 19 8.07 18.77 -15.09
C ILE A 19 8.68 18.03 -16.29
N THR A 20 9.72 17.25 -16.04
CA THR A 20 10.27 16.30 -17.03
C THR A 20 10.02 14.86 -16.57
N ILE A 21 9.99 13.91 -17.51
CA ILE A 21 9.77 12.49 -17.18
C ILE A 21 10.81 11.97 -16.17
N PRO A 22 12.13 12.17 -16.36
CA PRO A 22 13.13 11.69 -15.39
C PRO A 22 12.93 12.31 -14.00
N LEU A 23 12.58 13.59 -13.92
CA LEU A 23 12.34 14.27 -12.65
C LEU A 23 11.09 13.71 -11.94
N GLY A 24 9.96 13.57 -12.65
CA GLY A 24 8.74 13.01 -12.08
C GLY A 24 8.88 11.54 -11.64
N LEU A 25 9.69 10.76 -12.37
CA LEU A 25 10.06 9.41 -11.97
C LEU A 25 10.96 9.38 -10.73
N GLY A 26 11.95 10.27 -10.64
CA GLY A 26 12.81 10.43 -9.46
C GLY A 26 12.00 10.77 -8.20
N ILE A 27 11.09 11.74 -8.30
CA ILE A 27 10.15 12.10 -7.23
C ILE A 27 9.29 10.89 -6.85
N GLY A 28 8.77 10.17 -7.85
CA GLY A 28 8.01 8.94 -7.64
C GLY A 28 8.74 7.92 -6.79
N ARG A 29 10.02 7.64 -7.06
CA ARG A 29 10.79 6.66 -6.27
C ARG A 29 10.85 7.03 -4.79
N LEU A 30 11.11 8.30 -4.49
CA LEU A 30 11.20 8.79 -3.12
C LEU A 30 9.85 8.70 -2.41
N VAL A 31 8.80 9.22 -3.03
CA VAL A 31 7.43 9.25 -2.47
C VAL A 31 6.91 7.83 -2.25
N PHE A 32 7.06 6.93 -3.24
CA PHE A 32 6.66 5.54 -3.06
C PHE A 32 7.53 4.83 -2.03
N ALA A 33 8.84 5.12 -1.91
CA ALA A 33 9.65 4.53 -0.84
C ALA A 33 9.13 4.93 0.53
N ALA A 34 8.86 6.22 0.74
CA ALA A 34 8.26 6.72 1.98
C ALA A 34 6.88 6.10 2.25
N LEU A 35 6.02 6.01 1.23
CA LEU A 35 4.70 5.37 1.34
C LEU A 35 4.81 3.92 1.82
N ASN A 36 5.63 3.09 1.16
CA ASN A 36 5.75 1.67 1.52
C ASN A 36 6.37 1.48 2.91
N THR A 37 7.30 2.36 3.33
CA THR A 37 7.84 2.36 4.69
C THR A 37 6.73 2.67 5.71
N ALA A 38 5.93 3.70 5.45
CA ALA A 38 4.79 4.05 6.31
C ALA A 38 3.74 2.93 6.37
N GLU A 39 3.41 2.31 5.23
CA GLU A 39 2.54 1.13 5.17
C GLU A 39 3.07 -0.02 6.04
N GLY A 40 4.38 -0.32 5.96
CA GLY A 40 5.02 -1.35 6.78
C GLY A 40 4.95 -1.05 8.28
N ILE A 41 5.22 0.20 8.68
CA ILE A 41 5.11 0.64 10.08
C ILE A 41 3.67 0.50 10.59
N LEU A 42 2.68 0.93 9.79
CA LEU A 42 1.27 0.83 10.17
C LEU A 42 0.79 -0.63 10.24
N LEU A 43 1.23 -1.48 9.31
CA LEU A 43 0.94 -2.90 9.33
C LEU A 43 1.52 -3.56 10.59
N LEU A 44 2.76 -3.23 10.95
CA LEU A 44 3.40 -3.72 12.18
C LEU A 44 2.65 -3.23 13.42
N ALA A 45 2.33 -1.94 13.50
CA ALA A 45 1.58 -1.37 14.62
C ALA A 45 0.21 -2.04 14.78
N TYR A 46 -0.52 -2.25 13.68
CA TYR A 46 -1.77 -3.00 13.70
C TYR A 46 -1.56 -4.43 14.20
N THR A 47 -0.50 -5.12 13.75
CA THR A 47 -0.18 -6.49 14.17
C THR A 47 0.02 -6.56 15.69
N VAL A 48 0.81 -5.65 16.26
CA VAL A 48 1.02 -5.59 17.71
C VAL A 48 -0.31 -5.37 18.44
N LEU A 49 -1.11 -4.38 18.03
CA LEU A 49 -2.40 -4.07 18.66
C LEU A 49 -3.44 -5.19 18.52
N ALA A 50 -3.43 -5.89 17.37
CA ALA A 50 -4.41 -6.90 17.05
C ALA A 50 -4.09 -8.27 17.66
N PHE A 51 -2.84 -8.57 18.04
CA PHE A 51 -2.48 -9.91 18.52
C PHE A 51 -1.91 -9.93 19.95
N TRP A 52 -1.35 -8.83 20.43
CA TRP A 52 -0.71 -8.78 21.75
C TRP A 52 -1.71 -8.72 22.91
N PRO A 53 -2.61 -7.72 23.01
CA PRO A 53 -3.52 -7.64 24.14
C PRO A 53 -4.58 -8.73 24.02
N ALA A 54 -4.69 -9.60 25.03
CA ALA A 54 -5.70 -10.66 25.05
C ALA A 54 -7.13 -10.10 24.86
N ALA A 55 -7.38 -8.90 25.40
CA ALA A 55 -8.62 -8.18 25.18
C ALA A 55 -8.90 -7.98 23.69
N TYR A 56 -7.98 -7.46 22.89
CA TYR A 56 -8.23 -7.03 21.50
C TYR A 56 -7.86 -8.06 20.43
N ARG A 57 -7.47 -9.26 20.85
CA ARG A 57 -6.99 -10.32 19.98
C ARG A 57 -7.91 -10.56 18.79
N ALA A 58 -7.38 -10.42 17.59
CA ALA A 58 -8.05 -10.74 16.34
C ALA A 58 -8.25 -12.26 16.25
N VAL A 59 -9.46 -12.66 15.86
CA VAL A 59 -9.86 -14.06 15.71
C VAL A 59 -10.71 -14.23 14.45
N GLY A 60 -10.79 -15.45 13.93
CA GLY A 60 -11.62 -15.81 12.78
C GLY A 60 -11.24 -15.03 11.52
N VAL A 61 -12.25 -14.52 10.81
CA VAL A 61 -12.09 -13.81 9.52
C VAL A 61 -11.11 -12.64 9.57
N ARG A 62 -10.97 -11.94 10.71
CA ARG A 62 -10.04 -10.81 10.85
C ARG A 62 -8.58 -11.22 10.67
N VAL A 63 -8.20 -12.41 11.14
CA VAL A 63 -6.83 -12.92 10.98
C VAL A 63 -6.54 -13.20 9.51
N TRP A 64 -7.49 -13.80 8.80
CA TRP A 64 -7.34 -14.09 7.37
C TRP A 64 -7.25 -12.81 6.52
N VAL A 65 -8.07 -11.80 6.81
CA VAL A 65 -7.99 -10.51 6.12
C VAL A 65 -6.66 -9.82 6.39
N TRP A 66 -6.16 -9.86 7.63
CA TRP A 66 -4.84 -9.33 7.97
C TRP A 66 -3.71 -10.08 7.23
N LEU A 67 -3.75 -11.42 7.20
CA LEU A 67 -2.78 -12.24 6.48
C LEU A 67 -2.77 -11.92 4.98
N ALA A 68 -3.96 -11.76 4.37
CA ALA A 68 -4.08 -11.37 2.97
C ALA A 68 -3.46 -9.97 2.72
N LEU A 69 -3.72 -9.00 3.61
CA LEU A 69 -3.14 -7.67 3.52
C LEU A 69 -1.61 -7.71 3.62
N ALA A 70 -1.08 -8.48 4.58
CA ALA A 70 0.36 -8.66 4.74
C ALA A 70 1.00 -9.35 3.52
N ALA A 71 0.34 -10.37 2.95
CA ALA A 71 0.80 -11.05 1.76
C ALA A 71 0.88 -10.11 0.54
N VAL A 72 -0.16 -9.29 0.33
CA VAL A 72 -0.18 -8.30 -0.75
C VAL A 72 0.92 -7.25 -0.56
N PHE A 73 1.13 -6.78 0.67
CA PHE A 73 2.21 -5.84 0.99
C PHE A 73 3.58 -6.44 0.69
N VAL A 74 3.86 -7.66 1.18
CA VAL A 74 5.13 -8.36 0.91
C VAL A 74 5.32 -8.54 -0.59
N PHE A 75 4.30 -9.01 -1.31
CA PHE A 75 4.36 -9.19 -2.76
C PHE A 75 4.67 -7.88 -3.50
N LYS A 76 4.02 -6.76 -3.14
CA LYS A 76 4.33 -5.44 -3.70
C LYS A 76 5.82 -5.10 -3.52
N VAL A 77 6.32 -5.20 -2.29
CA VAL A 77 7.67 -4.78 -1.93
C VAL A 77 8.73 -5.68 -2.55
N SER A 78 8.55 -7.00 -2.53
CA SER A 78 9.58 -7.97 -2.94
C SER A 78 9.53 -8.35 -4.42
N VAL A 79 8.35 -8.31 -5.05
CA VAL A 79 8.17 -8.80 -6.43
C VAL A 79 7.89 -7.68 -7.42
N VAL A 80 6.98 -6.75 -7.08
CA VAL A 80 6.49 -5.75 -8.05
C VAL A 80 7.42 -4.53 -8.12
N ARG A 81 7.96 -4.07 -6.99
CA ARG A 81 8.80 -2.86 -6.96
C ARG A 81 10.17 -3.01 -7.62
N PRO A 82 10.93 -4.11 -7.47
CA PRO A 82 12.24 -4.25 -8.10
C PRO A 82 12.24 -4.01 -9.63
N PRO A 83 11.35 -4.65 -10.43
CA PRO A 83 11.33 -4.41 -11.87
C PRO A 83 10.89 -2.99 -12.24
N LEU A 84 9.98 -2.37 -11.48
CA LEU A 84 9.57 -0.97 -11.70
C LEU A 84 10.72 0.02 -11.45
N ASN A 85 11.51 -0.22 -10.40
CA ASN A 85 12.68 0.59 -10.09
C ASN A 85 13.76 0.44 -11.15
N ALA A 86 14.08 -0.79 -11.57
CA ALA A 86 15.06 -1.05 -12.63
C ALA A 86 14.67 -0.38 -13.95
N ARG A 87 13.38 -0.39 -14.31
CA ARG A 87 12.90 0.33 -15.50
C ARG A 87 13.01 1.84 -15.34
N THR A 88 12.75 2.35 -14.14
CA THR A 88 12.94 3.76 -13.84
C THR A 88 14.41 4.18 -14.01
N ASP A 89 15.35 3.34 -13.54
CA ASP A 89 16.78 3.56 -13.73
C ASP A 89 17.16 3.65 -15.22
N GLN A 90 16.59 2.78 -16.06
CA GLN A 90 16.78 2.81 -17.51
C GLN A 90 16.30 4.12 -18.14
N VAL A 91 15.10 4.60 -17.76
CA VAL A 91 14.54 5.86 -18.28
C VAL A 91 15.38 7.06 -17.85
N ILE A 92 15.85 7.07 -16.60
CA ILE A 92 16.74 8.12 -16.08
C ILE A 92 18.10 8.10 -16.80
N ALA A 93 18.59 6.93 -17.20
CA ALA A 93 19.80 6.78 -18.01
C ALA A 93 19.60 7.15 -19.51
N GLY A 94 18.41 7.61 -19.91
CA GLY A 94 18.10 8.03 -21.27
C GLY A 94 17.62 6.90 -22.19
N ALA A 95 17.42 5.68 -21.69
CA ALA A 95 16.83 4.61 -22.47
C ALA A 95 15.30 4.76 -22.55
N ALA A 96 14.68 4.22 -23.60
CA ALA A 96 13.23 4.19 -23.78
C ALA A 96 12.71 2.74 -23.69
N PRO A 97 12.69 2.12 -22.49
CA PRO A 97 12.12 0.79 -22.34
C PRO A 97 10.62 0.88 -22.62
N GLY A 98 10.08 0.07 -23.56
CA GLY A 98 8.71 0.15 -24.12
C GLY A 98 7.53 0.07 -23.12
N GLU A 99 6.53 -0.77 -23.34
CA GLU A 99 5.47 -0.98 -22.32
C GLU A 99 5.84 -2.11 -21.35
N SER A 100 5.22 -2.13 -20.16
CA SER A 100 5.44 -3.18 -19.16
C SER A 100 4.18 -3.42 -18.32
N PRO A 101 3.78 -4.70 -18.12
CA PRO A 101 2.59 -5.04 -17.35
C PRO A 101 2.73 -4.76 -15.85
N TRP A 102 3.97 -4.63 -15.34
CA TRP A 102 4.25 -4.43 -13.91
C TRP A 102 3.55 -3.21 -13.32
N HIS A 103 3.30 -2.17 -14.12
CA HIS A 103 2.60 -0.98 -13.64
C HIS A 103 1.12 -1.30 -13.34
N TYR A 104 0.44 -2.03 -14.22
CA TYR A 104 -0.94 -2.47 -14.00
C TYR A 104 -1.06 -3.46 -12.84
N ILE A 105 -0.07 -4.34 -12.66
CA ILE A 105 -0.01 -5.26 -11.50
C ILE A 105 0.08 -4.46 -10.19
N TYR A 106 0.88 -3.39 -10.16
CA TYR A 106 0.99 -2.52 -9.00
C TYR A 106 -0.35 -1.82 -8.68
N ILE A 107 -1.03 -1.27 -9.68
CA ILE A 107 -2.35 -0.64 -9.52
C ILE A 107 -3.37 -1.67 -8.99
N GLY A 108 -3.41 -2.87 -9.57
CA GLY A 108 -4.29 -3.94 -9.10
C GLY A 108 -4.02 -4.32 -7.64
N ALA A 109 -2.75 -4.43 -7.25
CA ALA A 109 -2.37 -4.69 -5.86
C ALA A 109 -2.79 -3.56 -4.91
N ASP A 110 -2.71 -2.30 -5.33
CA ASP A 110 -3.19 -1.15 -4.56
C ASP A 110 -4.71 -1.16 -4.40
N ILE A 111 -5.46 -1.50 -5.44
CA ILE A 111 -6.93 -1.66 -5.35
C ILE A 111 -7.28 -2.77 -4.35
N VAL A 112 -6.63 -3.93 -4.44
CA VAL A 112 -6.84 -5.04 -3.50
C VAL A 112 -6.50 -4.62 -2.07
N THR A 113 -5.41 -3.88 -1.89
CA THR A 113 -5.00 -3.33 -0.58
C THR A 113 -6.10 -2.43 -0.01
N VAL A 114 -6.66 -1.52 -0.81
CA VAL A 114 -7.75 -0.63 -0.39
C VAL A 114 -9.00 -1.43 0.03
N LEU A 115 -9.40 -2.43 -0.76
CA LEU A 115 -10.56 -3.28 -0.44
C LEU A 115 -10.35 -4.07 0.86
N LEU A 116 -9.17 -4.66 1.05
CA LEU A 116 -8.83 -5.38 2.28
C LEU A 116 -8.80 -4.44 3.50
N LEU A 117 -8.30 -3.22 3.36
CA LEU A 117 -8.30 -2.22 4.42
C LEU A 117 -9.72 -1.78 4.81
N LEU A 118 -10.61 -1.58 3.83
CA LEU A 118 -12.02 -1.25 4.10
C LEU A 118 -12.70 -2.40 4.86
N LEU A 119 -12.50 -3.64 4.41
CA LEU A 119 -13.05 -4.82 5.08
C LEU A 119 -12.50 -4.97 6.50
N LEU A 120 -11.19 -4.82 6.68
CA LEU A 120 -10.53 -4.93 7.99
C LEU A 120 -11.05 -3.87 8.96
N THR A 121 -11.22 -2.64 8.48
CA THR A 121 -11.79 -1.51 9.23
C THR A 121 -13.22 -1.82 9.66
N ALA A 122 -14.08 -2.27 8.75
CA ALA A 122 -15.47 -2.60 9.05
C ALA A 122 -15.59 -3.74 10.09
N LEU A 123 -14.80 -4.80 9.94
CA LEU A 123 -14.76 -5.92 10.88
C LEU A 123 -14.26 -5.50 12.26
N SER A 124 -13.23 -4.66 12.32
CA SER A 124 -12.65 -4.17 13.56
C SER A 124 -13.59 -3.20 14.28
N GLY A 125 -14.26 -2.31 13.53
CA GLY A 125 -15.26 -1.38 14.06
C GLY A 125 -16.48 -2.10 14.65
N LYS A 126 -17.03 -3.09 13.94
CA LYS A 126 -18.14 -3.92 14.45
C LYS A 126 -17.76 -4.63 15.75
N ALA A 127 -16.57 -5.21 15.82
CA ALA A 127 -16.08 -5.88 17.02
C ALA A 127 -15.92 -4.93 18.21
N LEU A 128 -15.48 -3.69 17.96
CA LEU A 128 -15.35 -2.66 18.99
C LEU A 128 -16.73 -2.22 19.51
N MET A 129 -17.68 -1.91 18.62
CA MET A 129 -19.03 -1.51 18.99
C MET A 129 -19.74 -2.58 19.85
N GLN A 130 -19.67 -3.84 19.43
CA GLN A 130 -20.28 -4.96 20.17
C GLN A 130 -19.77 -5.10 21.60
N ARG A 131 -18.52 -4.65 21.86
CA ARG A 131 -17.93 -4.69 23.19
C ARG A 131 -18.36 -3.52 24.04
N VAL A 132 -18.39 -2.31 23.46
CA VAL A 132 -18.91 -1.12 24.15
C VAL A 132 -20.34 -1.35 24.60
N THR A 133 -21.20 -1.92 23.74
CA THR A 133 -22.59 -2.23 24.10
C THR A 133 -22.75 -3.36 25.12
N ARG A 134 -21.73 -4.23 25.31
CA ARG A 134 -21.75 -5.30 26.32
C ARG A 134 -21.20 -4.85 27.69
N ALA A 135 -20.48 -3.73 27.72
CA ALA A 135 -19.86 -3.18 28.92
C ALA A 135 -20.69 -2.07 29.58
N ALA A 136 -21.70 -1.55 28.87
CA ALA A 136 -22.71 -0.61 29.36
C ALA A 136 -23.95 -1.38 29.86
#